data_AF-A0A929IV51-F1
#
_entry.id   AF-A0A929IV51-F1
#
_cell.length_a   1.000
_cell.length_b   1.000
_cell.length_c   1.000
_cell.angle_alpha   90.00
_cell.angle_beta   90.00
_cell.angle_gamma   90.00
#
_symmetry.space_group_name_H-M   'P 1'
#
loop_
_entity.id
_entity.type
_entity.pdbx_description
1 polymer ?
#
loop_
_entity_poly.entity_id
_entity_poly.type
_entity_poly.pdbx_seq_one_letter_code
_entity_poly.pdbx_strand_id
1 'polypeptide(L)'
;MILKFSSNAGSESLFQNFLFTFAGILLSIVVLLNVLLPQQQYIPISRPTSEDTGKHGLFAIYQWLTSSGVRTLSLRKPVHRIQEYDLPYAGNVMLINLPYANQALESEWAAINQWIEQGNTAVVFVAGLYAKPEWTASGDVFAPIKKLTADEFILSSNNFTVEREVDVDKGSNFELSDLQDQVKLFKPKRLKLSPAIKHSLFENIEALDAYYLPMLMRSHTVDDDH
;
A
#
# COMPACT_ATOMS: atom_id res chain seq x y z
N MET A 1 -58.07 -62.82 43.30
CA MET A 1 -58.40 -61.83 42.26
C MET A 1 -57.27 -60.81 42.25
N ILE A 2 -56.36 -60.87 41.29
CA ILE A 2 -55.19 -59.98 41.22
C ILE A 2 -55.30 -59.21 39.89
N LEU A 3 -55.58 -57.91 39.98
CA LEU A 3 -55.62 -57.01 38.84
C LEU A 3 -54.19 -56.58 38.50
N LYS A 4 -53.73 -56.95 37.30
CA LYS A 4 -52.43 -56.58 36.75
C LYS A 4 -52.65 -55.37 35.85
N PHE A 5 -52.27 -54.18 36.31
CA PHE A 5 -52.30 -52.97 35.48
C PHE A 5 -51.13 -53.00 34.49
N SER A 6 -51.45 -53.09 33.21
CA SER A 6 -50.52 -52.90 32.10
C SER A 6 -50.52 -51.42 31.74
N SER A 7 -49.45 -50.72 32.05
CA SER A 7 -49.23 -49.32 31.66
C SER A 7 -47.73 -49.11 31.45
N ASN A 8 -47.25 -49.30 30.22
CA ASN A 8 -45.92 -48.81 29.82
C ASN A 8 -45.73 -48.56 28.31
N ALA A 9 -46.76 -48.75 27.48
CA ALA A 9 -46.61 -48.61 26.02
C ALA A 9 -46.69 -47.15 25.51
N GLY A 10 -47.11 -46.18 26.33
CA GLY A 10 -47.31 -44.79 25.89
C GLY A 10 -46.11 -43.85 26.09
N SER A 11 -45.13 -44.22 26.92
CA SER A 11 -43.98 -43.35 27.23
C SER A 11 -42.87 -43.43 26.18
N GLU A 12 -42.69 -44.59 25.53
CA GLU A 12 -41.65 -44.78 24.52
C GLU A 12 -41.92 -43.98 23.24
N SER A 13 -43.18 -43.90 22.79
CA SER A 13 -43.55 -43.11 21.60
C SER A 13 -43.38 -41.61 21.81
N LEU A 14 -43.63 -41.12 23.03
CA LEU A 14 -43.45 -39.71 23.37
C LEU A 14 -41.96 -39.33 23.37
N PHE A 15 -41.10 -40.20 23.91
CA PHE A 15 -39.66 -39.96 23.96
C PHE A 15 -39.02 -39.95 22.56
N GLN A 16 -39.43 -40.86 21.66
CA GLN A 16 -38.95 -40.88 20.28
C GLN A 16 -39.33 -39.60 19.52
N ASN A 17 -40.57 -39.15 19.65
CA ASN A 17 -41.03 -37.91 19.00
C ASN A 17 -40.26 -36.68 19.51
N PHE A 18 -39.95 -36.65 20.80
CA PHE A 18 -39.15 -35.58 21.39
C PHE A 18 -37.72 -35.55 20.82
N LEU A 19 -37.07 -36.71 20.69
CA LEU A 19 -35.74 -36.85 20.08
C LEU A 19 -35.69 -36.36 18.64
N PHE A 20 -36.66 -36.75 17.80
CA PHE A 20 -36.72 -36.30 16.40
C PHE A 20 -36.95 -34.79 16.29
N THR A 21 -37.78 -34.22 17.15
CA THR A 21 -38.03 -32.77 17.17
C THR A 21 -36.77 -32.02 17.58
N PHE A 22 -36.06 -32.49 18.61
CA PHE A 22 -34.81 -31.89 19.05
C PHE A 22 -33.71 -31.99 17.99
N ALA A 23 -33.58 -33.14 17.33
CA ALA A 23 -32.64 -33.33 16.23
C ALA A 23 -32.95 -32.39 15.06
N GLY A 24 -34.23 -32.23 14.71
CA GLY A 24 -34.66 -31.30 13.66
C GLY A 24 -34.36 -29.83 14.00
N ILE A 25 -34.59 -29.41 15.25
CA ILE A 25 -34.26 -28.06 15.73
C ILE A 25 -32.75 -27.82 15.69
N LEU A 26 -31.94 -28.77 16.17
CA LEU A 26 -30.48 -28.70 16.12
C LEU A 26 -29.97 -28.59 14.68
N LEU A 27 -30.49 -29.41 13.77
CA LEU A 27 -30.14 -29.36 12.36
C LEU A 27 -30.50 -27.99 11.76
N SER A 28 -31.69 -27.46 12.06
CA SER A 28 -32.12 -26.16 11.57
C SER A 28 -31.24 -25.03 12.10
N ILE A 29 -30.79 -25.10 13.36
CA ILE A 29 -29.87 -24.11 13.94
C ILE A 29 -28.51 -24.18 13.24
N VAL A 30 -27.97 -25.39 12.99
CA VAL A 30 -26.68 -25.57 12.30
C VAL A 30 -26.73 -25.01 10.88
N VAL A 31 -27.83 -25.26 10.16
CA VAL A 31 -28.04 -24.72 8.81
C VAL A 31 -28.16 -23.19 8.86
N LEU A 32 -28.98 -22.66 9.79
CA LEU A 32 -29.17 -21.23 9.97
C LEU A 32 -27.85 -20.52 10.29
N LEU A 33 -27.02 -21.10 11.17
CA LEU A 33 -25.69 -20.59 11.49
C LEU A 33 -24.75 -20.63 10.27
N ASN A 34 -24.75 -21.69 9.48
CA ASN A 34 -23.93 -21.76 8.25
C ASN A 34 -24.37 -20.74 7.19
N VAL A 35 -25.65 -20.40 7.13
CA VAL A 35 -26.19 -19.39 6.19
C VAL A 35 -25.94 -17.96 6.69
N LEU A 36 -26.02 -17.73 8.00
CA LEU A 36 -25.81 -16.42 8.62
C LEU A 36 -24.33 -16.07 8.79
N LEU A 37 -23.45 -17.06 8.92
CA LEU A 37 -22.02 -16.81 8.98
C LEU A 37 -21.58 -16.28 7.61
N PRO A 38 -21.03 -15.05 7.55
CA PRO A 38 -20.54 -14.51 6.29
C PRO A 38 -19.46 -15.45 5.79
N GLN A 39 -19.71 -16.08 4.64
CA GLN A 39 -18.68 -16.82 3.95
C GLN A 39 -17.55 -15.82 3.71
N GLN A 40 -16.38 -16.07 4.30
CA GLN A 40 -15.21 -15.24 4.09
C GLN A 40 -14.91 -15.28 2.60
N GLN A 41 -15.41 -14.29 1.87
CA GLN A 41 -15.06 -14.09 0.48
C GLN A 41 -13.58 -13.79 0.51
N TYR A 42 -12.78 -14.67 -0.09
CA TYR A 42 -11.38 -14.40 -0.33
C TYR A 42 -11.33 -13.21 -1.29
N ILE A 43 -11.18 -12.01 -0.74
CA ILE A 43 -10.96 -10.80 -1.52
C ILE A 43 -9.47 -10.82 -1.85
N PRO A 44 -9.09 -11.07 -3.12
CA PRO A 44 -7.67 -11.03 -3.47
C PRO A 44 -7.13 -9.64 -3.19
N ILE A 45 -5.94 -9.58 -2.56
CA ILE A 45 -5.26 -8.33 -2.27
C ILE A 45 -5.00 -7.61 -3.59
N SER A 46 -5.61 -6.44 -3.76
CA SER A 46 -5.41 -5.60 -4.93
C SER A 46 -3.97 -5.08 -4.95
N ARG A 47 -3.31 -5.19 -6.10
CA ARG A 47 -1.93 -4.79 -6.37
C ARG A 47 -1.89 -3.72 -7.46
N PRO A 48 -0.88 -2.84 -7.46
CA PRO A 48 -0.77 -1.77 -8.45
C PRO A 48 -0.25 -2.29 -9.80
N THR A 49 -1.02 -3.16 -10.45
CA THR A 49 -0.71 -3.71 -11.77
C THR A 49 -1.73 -3.21 -12.80
N SER A 50 -1.34 -3.18 -14.06
CA SER A 50 -2.21 -2.80 -15.19
C SER A 50 -3.36 -3.78 -15.44
N GLU A 51 -3.29 -4.99 -14.90
CA GLU A 51 -4.34 -6.03 -15.00
C GLU A 51 -5.31 -6.02 -13.83
N ASP A 52 -4.94 -5.41 -12.71
CA ASP A 52 -5.79 -5.41 -11.54
C ASP A 52 -6.88 -4.34 -11.66
N THR A 53 -8.13 -4.78 -11.51
CA THR A 53 -9.34 -3.95 -11.51
C THR A 53 -9.77 -3.54 -10.10
N GLY A 54 -9.04 -3.96 -9.07
CA GLY A 54 -9.31 -3.67 -7.67
C GLY A 54 -9.00 -2.23 -7.26
N LYS A 55 -9.24 -1.92 -5.98
CA LYS A 55 -9.10 -0.58 -5.36
C LYS A 55 -7.72 0.07 -5.56
N HIS A 56 -6.68 -0.71 -5.83
CA HIS A 56 -5.31 -0.23 -5.99
C HIS A 56 -4.72 -0.55 -7.35
N GLY A 57 -5.52 -1.13 -8.25
CA GLY A 57 -5.11 -1.50 -9.59
C GLY A 57 -4.93 -0.29 -10.51
N LEU A 58 -4.08 -0.46 -11.52
CA LEU A 58 -3.81 0.56 -12.54
C LEU A 58 -4.60 0.30 -13.83
N PHE A 59 -5.54 -0.66 -13.84
CA PHE A 59 -6.33 -1.01 -15.01
C PHE A 59 -7.10 0.19 -15.57
N ALA A 60 -7.73 1.00 -14.72
CA ALA A 60 -8.48 2.17 -15.17
C ALA A 60 -7.59 3.19 -15.91
N ILE A 61 -6.38 3.44 -15.40
CA ILE A 61 -5.40 4.32 -16.05
C ILE A 61 -4.93 3.72 -17.38
N TYR A 62 -4.59 2.42 -17.38
CA TYR A 62 -4.18 1.71 -18.58
C TYR A 62 -5.25 1.75 -19.68
N GLN A 63 -6.50 1.48 -19.31
CA GLN A 63 -7.64 1.51 -20.22
C GLN A 63 -7.90 2.93 -20.73
N TRP A 64 -7.87 3.93 -19.85
CA TRP A 64 -8.06 5.32 -20.24
C TRP A 64 -7.02 5.80 -21.25
N LEU A 65 -5.73 5.55 -20.99
CA LEU A 65 -4.64 5.92 -21.90
C LEU A 65 -4.78 5.22 -23.27
N THR A 66 -5.02 3.91 -23.24
CA THR A 66 -5.20 3.11 -24.47
C THR A 66 -6.41 3.60 -25.27
N SER A 67 -7.54 3.87 -24.60
CA SER A 67 -8.75 4.40 -25.25
C SER A 67 -8.59 5.81 -25.82
N SER A 68 -7.65 6.58 -25.28
CA SER A 68 -7.30 7.92 -25.76
C SER A 68 -6.34 7.89 -26.96
N GLY A 69 -6.01 6.71 -27.49
CA GLY A 69 -5.10 6.54 -28.61
C GLY A 69 -3.62 6.62 -28.24
N VAL A 70 -3.28 6.64 -26.95
CA VAL A 70 -1.89 6.59 -26.49
C VAL A 70 -1.40 5.15 -26.57
N ARG A 71 -0.25 4.91 -27.22
CA ARG A 71 0.39 3.58 -27.23
C ARG A 71 0.90 3.25 -25.82
N THR A 72 0.11 2.52 -25.05
CA THR A 72 0.44 2.14 -23.67
C THR A 72 0.92 0.70 -23.58
N LEU A 73 2.11 0.51 -23.00
CA LEU A 73 2.70 -0.81 -22.76
C LEU A 73 2.85 -1.04 -21.26
N SER A 74 2.56 -2.27 -20.81
CA SER A 74 2.83 -2.68 -19.44
C SER A 74 4.16 -3.41 -19.37
N LEU A 75 5.12 -2.82 -18.65
CA LEU A 75 6.42 -3.44 -18.40
C LEU A 75 6.25 -4.51 -17.30
N ARG A 76 6.24 -5.78 -17.69
CA ARG A 76 6.21 -6.94 -16.77
C ARG A 76 7.60 -7.53 -16.51
N LYS A 77 8.61 -6.93 -17.13
CA LYS A 77 10.01 -7.32 -17.03
C LYS A 77 10.79 -6.18 -16.36
N PRO A 78 11.95 -6.47 -15.75
CA PRO A 78 12.83 -5.45 -15.21
C PRO A 78 13.16 -4.35 -16.23
N VAL A 79 13.32 -3.12 -15.78
CA VAL A 79 13.49 -1.94 -16.64
C VAL A 79 14.72 -2.02 -17.54
N HIS A 80 15.79 -2.72 -17.15
CA HIS A 80 16.95 -2.91 -18.02
C HIS A 80 16.63 -3.61 -19.35
N ARG A 81 15.47 -4.28 -19.46
CA ARG A 81 14.97 -4.92 -20.69
C ARG A 81 14.03 -4.03 -21.51
N ILE A 82 13.94 -2.73 -21.20
CA ILE A 82 13.07 -1.80 -21.93
C ILE A 82 13.41 -1.72 -23.43
N GLN A 83 14.66 -2.00 -23.80
CA GLN A 83 15.13 -2.07 -25.18
C GLN A 83 14.55 -3.26 -25.97
N GLU A 84 13.97 -4.27 -25.30
CA GLU A 84 13.26 -5.36 -25.97
C GLU A 84 11.92 -4.91 -26.57
N TYR A 85 11.43 -3.73 -26.17
CA TYR A 85 10.21 -3.14 -26.69
C TYR A 85 10.53 -2.20 -27.84
N ASP A 86 9.73 -2.26 -28.89
CA ASP A 86 9.80 -1.35 -30.04
C ASP A 86 9.30 0.04 -29.64
N LEU A 87 10.16 0.84 -29.00
CA LEU A 87 9.88 2.19 -28.52
C LEU A 87 10.73 3.21 -29.29
N PRO A 88 10.23 4.43 -29.52
CA PRO A 88 11.06 5.56 -29.92
C PRO A 88 12.23 5.76 -28.94
N TYR A 89 13.34 6.32 -29.41
CA TYR A 89 14.53 6.53 -28.57
C TYR A 89 14.29 7.51 -27.41
N ALA A 90 13.46 8.54 -27.61
CA ALA A 90 13.17 9.60 -26.65
C ALA A 90 11.68 9.98 -26.69
N GLY A 91 11.23 10.75 -25.69
CA GLY A 91 9.86 11.26 -25.60
C GLY A 91 8.83 10.27 -25.06
N ASN A 92 9.28 9.15 -24.47
CA ASN A 92 8.41 8.18 -23.83
C ASN A 92 8.08 8.59 -22.38
N VAL A 93 6.93 8.14 -21.88
CA VAL A 93 6.51 8.37 -20.49
C VAL A 93 6.37 7.04 -19.76
N MET A 94 7.08 6.88 -18.65
CA MET A 94 6.97 5.72 -17.75
C MET A 94 6.15 6.11 -16.52
N LEU A 95 5.13 5.31 -16.21
CA LEU A 95 4.36 5.46 -14.98
C LEU A 95 4.87 4.45 -13.95
N ILE A 96 5.35 4.94 -12.82
CA ILE A 96 5.89 4.13 -11.73
C ILE A 96 4.97 4.31 -10.52
N ASN A 97 4.39 3.22 -9.99
CA ASN A 97 3.60 3.29 -8.78
C ASN A 97 4.37 2.75 -7.58
N LEU A 98 4.55 3.61 -6.58
CA LEU A 98 5.14 3.26 -5.28
C LEU A 98 4.04 3.14 -4.21
N PRO A 99 4.23 2.25 -3.22
CA PRO A 99 5.35 1.33 -3.08
C PRO A 99 5.26 0.11 -4.00
N TYR A 100 6.43 -0.43 -4.34
CA TYR A 100 6.52 -1.71 -5.02
C TYR A 100 6.08 -2.86 -4.10
N ALA A 101 5.54 -3.92 -4.70
CA ALA A 101 5.26 -5.15 -3.98
C ALA A 101 6.56 -5.85 -3.51
N ASN A 102 7.62 -5.77 -4.32
CA ASN A 102 8.96 -6.26 -4.02
C ASN A 102 9.96 -5.10 -4.05
N GLN A 103 11.04 -5.17 -3.28
CA GLN A 103 12.09 -4.15 -3.36
C GLN A 103 12.70 -4.12 -4.77
N ALA A 104 12.77 -2.93 -5.36
CA ALA A 104 13.47 -2.74 -6.64
C ALA A 104 14.98 -2.88 -6.45
N LEU A 105 15.62 -3.55 -7.40
CA LEU A 105 17.06 -3.73 -7.40
C LEU A 105 17.76 -2.40 -7.70
N GLU A 106 18.99 -2.22 -7.21
CA GLU A 106 19.79 -1.03 -7.52
C GLU A 106 20.03 -0.85 -9.02
N SER A 107 20.19 -1.96 -9.74
CA SER A 107 20.30 -1.98 -11.19
C SER A 107 19.05 -1.51 -11.93
N GLU A 108 17.86 -1.62 -11.32
CA GLU A 108 16.63 -1.09 -11.91
C GLU A 108 16.59 0.43 -11.83
N TRP A 109 17.05 1.00 -10.70
CA TRP A 109 17.15 2.45 -10.55
C TRP A 109 18.16 3.06 -11.51
N ALA A 110 19.35 2.46 -11.63
CA ALA A 110 20.35 2.90 -12.60
C ALA A 110 19.81 2.86 -14.04
N ALA A 111 19.06 1.82 -14.40
CA ALA A 111 18.44 1.72 -15.72
C ALA A 111 17.35 2.77 -15.95
N ILE A 112 16.56 3.11 -14.92
CA ILE A 112 15.55 4.19 -15.01
C ILE A 112 16.25 5.53 -15.22
N ASN A 113 17.29 5.86 -14.45
CA ASN A 113 18.02 7.11 -14.59
C ASN A 113 18.64 7.24 -15.99
N GLN A 114 19.32 6.20 -16.46
CA GLN A 114 19.87 6.19 -17.82
C GLN A 114 18.79 6.37 -18.89
N TRP A 115 17.60 5.80 -18.68
CA TRP A 115 16.48 5.95 -19.61
C TRP A 115 15.90 7.38 -19.59
N ILE A 116 15.87 8.05 -18.44
CA ILE A 116 15.48 9.47 -18.32
C ILE A 116 16.51 10.37 -19.01
N GLU A 117 17.80 10.12 -18.80
CA GLU A 117 18.90 10.86 -19.45
C GLU A 117 18.84 10.82 -20.99
N GLN A 118 18.20 9.79 -21.57
CA GLN A 118 17.95 9.68 -23.00
C GLN A 118 16.83 10.61 -23.51
N GLY A 119 16.24 11.44 -22.65
CA GLY A 119 15.14 12.34 -22.99
C GLY A 119 13.76 11.72 -22.83
N ASN A 120 13.62 10.74 -21.94
CA ASN A 120 12.34 10.17 -21.55
C ASN A 120 11.88 10.71 -20.19
N THR A 121 10.62 10.49 -19.83
CA THR A 121 10.02 11.04 -18.61
C THR A 121 9.50 9.93 -17.71
N ALA A 122 9.85 9.96 -16.42
CA ALA A 122 9.26 9.09 -15.40
C ALA A 122 8.29 9.88 -14.51
N VAL A 123 7.06 9.37 -14.36
CA VAL A 123 6.05 9.89 -13.45
C VAL A 123 5.86 8.89 -12.31
N VAL A 124 6.14 9.33 -11.09
CA VAL A 124 6.13 8.47 -9.90
C VAL A 124 4.90 8.79 -9.05
N PHE A 125 3.99 7.82 -8.93
CA PHE A 125 2.86 7.89 -8.01
C PHE A 125 3.30 7.48 -6.61
N VAL A 126 3.18 8.40 -5.66
CA VAL A 126 3.57 8.23 -4.26
C VAL A 126 2.38 8.16 -3.31
N ALA A 127 1.15 8.23 -3.83
CA ALA A 127 -0.06 8.22 -3.02
C ALA A 127 -0.19 6.96 -2.14
N GLY A 128 0.33 5.82 -2.62
CA GLY A 128 0.36 4.57 -1.87
C GLY A 128 1.21 4.62 -0.61
N LEU A 129 2.17 5.54 -0.50
CA LEU A 129 3.08 5.62 0.66
C LEU A 129 2.34 6.01 1.94
N TYR A 130 1.35 6.88 1.83
CA TYR A 130 0.57 7.36 2.98
C TYR A 130 -0.42 6.32 3.50
N ALA A 131 -0.83 5.37 2.68
CA ALA A 131 -1.89 4.43 2.99
C ALA A 131 -1.40 3.09 3.58
N LYS A 132 -0.08 2.88 3.71
CA LYS A 132 0.57 1.60 4.10
C LYS A 132 -0.18 0.38 3.53
N PRO A 133 -0.05 0.16 2.22
CA PRO A 133 -0.94 -0.74 1.54
C PRO A 133 -0.70 -2.21 1.90
N GLU A 134 -1.76 -3.02 1.88
CA GLU A 134 -1.73 -4.44 2.30
C GLU A 134 -0.73 -5.29 1.50
N TRP A 135 -0.32 -4.87 0.30
CA TRP A 135 0.65 -5.60 -0.54
C TRP A 135 2.11 -5.25 -0.27
N THR A 136 2.43 -4.33 0.65
CA THR A 136 3.82 -3.97 0.95
C THR A 136 4.46 -4.94 1.92
N ALA A 137 5.59 -5.53 1.52
CA ALA A 137 6.32 -6.49 2.33
C ALA A 137 7.33 -5.87 3.32
N SER A 138 7.58 -4.55 3.33
CA SER A 138 8.72 -3.94 4.05
C SER A 138 8.44 -2.52 4.57
N GLY A 139 9.05 -2.17 5.72
CA GLY A 139 8.76 -1.00 6.55
C GLY A 139 9.32 0.35 6.10
N ASP A 140 10.32 0.39 5.20
CA ASP A 140 10.82 1.67 4.65
C ASP A 140 10.26 1.92 3.25
N VAL A 141 9.11 2.57 3.24
CA VAL A 141 8.37 2.93 2.03
C VAL A 141 9.02 4.11 1.28
N PHE A 142 9.92 4.85 1.92
CA PHE A 142 10.54 6.07 1.38
C PHE A 142 11.94 5.84 0.79
N ALA A 143 12.61 4.74 1.13
CA ALA A 143 13.89 4.37 0.53
C ALA A 143 13.90 4.42 -1.02
N PRO A 144 12.87 3.94 -1.74
CA PRO A 144 12.76 4.08 -3.20
C PRO A 144 12.80 5.53 -3.71
N ILE A 145 12.07 6.44 -3.04
CA ILE A 145 12.05 7.85 -3.45
C ILE A 145 13.43 8.47 -3.25
N LYS A 146 14.06 8.22 -2.09
CA LYS A 146 15.37 8.77 -1.79
C LYS A 146 16.39 8.38 -2.87
N LYS A 147 16.33 7.15 -3.38
CA LYS A 147 17.19 6.68 -4.48
C LYS A 147 16.89 7.38 -5.82
N LEU A 148 15.62 7.60 -6.15
CA LEU A 148 15.22 8.33 -7.35
C LEU A 148 15.62 9.81 -7.33
N THR A 149 15.53 10.46 -6.16
CA THR A 149 15.80 11.89 -6.02
C THR A 149 17.26 12.22 -5.74
N ALA A 150 18.07 11.24 -5.32
CA ALA A 150 19.44 11.47 -4.89
C ALA A 150 20.34 12.06 -5.99
N ASP A 151 20.09 11.72 -7.26
CA ASP A 151 20.94 12.12 -8.38
C ASP A 151 20.39 13.33 -9.17
N GLU A 152 19.07 13.51 -9.24
CA GLU A 152 18.42 14.53 -10.10
C GLU A 152 17.69 15.67 -9.36
N PHE A 153 17.69 15.65 -8.04
CA PHE A 153 17.19 16.76 -7.22
C PHE A 153 18.18 17.06 -6.11
N ILE A 154 18.98 18.10 -6.28
CA ILE A 154 19.72 18.69 -5.17
C ILE A 154 18.66 19.34 -4.27
N LEU A 155 18.29 18.63 -3.21
CA LEU A 155 17.65 19.26 -2.07
C LEU A 155 18.65 20.29 -1.55
N SER A 156 18.48 21.55 -1.98
CA SER A 156 19.25 22.69 -1.46
C SER A 156 18.73 23.00 -0.07
N SER A 157 18.94 22.06 0.82
CA SER A 157 18.61 22.13 2.20
C SER A 157 19.93 22.32 2.93
N ASN A 158 20.37 23.56 3.00
CA ASN A 158 21.37 23.96 3.99
C ASN A 158 20.88 23.70 5.44
N ASN A 159 19.68 23.11 5.64
CA ASN A 159 19.08 22.73 6.91
C ASN A 159 18.30 21.39 6.88
N PHE A 160 18.58 20.41 5.99
CA PHE A 160 18.00 19.05 6.14
C PHE A 160 18.84 18.26 7.13
N THR A 161 18.84 18.72 8.37
CA THR A 161 19.14 17.88 9.51
C THR A 161 17.85 17.09 9.75
N VAL A 162 17.77 15.87 9.21
CA VAL A 162 16.90 14.87 9.82
C VAL A 162 17.53 14.60 11.17
N GLU A 163 17.10 15.36 12.18
CA GLU A 163 17.40 15.06 13.56
C GLU A 163 16.77 13.68 13.83
N ARG A 164 17.60 12.66 13.66
CA ARG A 164 17.37 11.32 14.17
C ARG A 164 17.55 11.44 15.67
N GLU A 165 16.54 11.97 16.34
CA GLU A 165 16.43 11.90 17.78
C GLU A 165 16.11 10.44 18.10
N VAL A 166 17.18 9.65 18.26
CA VAL A 166 17.11 8.34 18.90
C VAL A 166 16.95 8.66 20.38
N ASP A 167 15.71 8.77 20.85
CA ASP A 167 15.42 8.72 22.28
C ASP A 167 15.71 7.30 22.77
N VAL A 168 16.96 7.11 23.18
CA VAL A 168 17.35 5.98 24.01
C VAL A 168 16.80 6.25 25.41
N ASP A 169 15.64 5.66 25.65
CA ASP A 169 15.16 5.13 26.93
C ASP A 169 15.80 5.75 28.19
N LYS A 170 15.19 6.85 28.69
CA LYS A 170 15.32 7.27 30.09
C LYS A 170 14.02 7.85 30.63
N GLY A 171 13.36 7.04 31.48
CA GLY A 171 12.63 7.48 32.67
C GLY A 171 11.73 8.72 32.52
N SER A 172 10.45 8.46 32.28
CA SER A 172 9.31 9.38 32.29
C SER A 172 9.43 10.58 33.27
N ASN A 173 9.85 11.72 32.75
CA ASN A 173 9.38 13.04 33.16
C ASN A 173 8.91 13.73 31.88
N PHE A 174 7.59 13.89 31.74
CA PHE A 174 7.00 14.55 30.57
C PHE A 174 7.20 16.06 30.74
N GLU A 175 8.21 16.61 30.06
CA GLU A 175 8.52 18.03 30.14
C GLU A 175 7.66 18.83 29.15
N LEU A 176 7.36 20.10 29.47
CA LEU A 176 6.56 20.97 28.60
C LEU A 176 7.25 21.23 27.24
N SER A 177 8.57 21.06 27.18
CA SER A 177 9.37 21.05 25.95
C SER A 177 8.93 19.96 24.99
N ASP A 178 8.62 18.75 25.48
CA ASP A 178 8.22 17.61 24.65
C ASP A 178 6.90 17.89 23.92
N LEU A 179 5.97 18.58 24.59
CA LEU A 179 4.73 19.05 23.96
C LEU A 179 5.00 20.10 22.88
N GLN A 180 5.95 21.01 23.11
CA GLN A 180 6.29 22.04 22.14
C GLN A 180 6.92 21.43 20.90
N ASP A 181 7.75 20.40 21.04
CA ASP A 181 8.36 19.69 19.92
C ASP A 181 7.37 18.79 19.19
N GLN A 182 6.43 18.15 19.90
CA GLN A 182 5.30 17.48 19.27
C GLN A 182 4.43 18.45 18.46
N VAL A 183 4.14 19.64 18.97
CA VAL A 183 3.37 20.68 18.24
C VAL A 183 4.12 21.16 17.00
N LYS A 184 5.46 21.23 17.02
CA LYS A 184 6.25 21.56 15.82
C LYS A 184 6.10 20.50 14.71
N LEU A 185 5.81 19.23 15.04
CA LEU A 185 5.58 18.18 14.05
C LEU A 185 4.27 18.34 13.26
N PHE A 186 3.31 19.10 13.80
CA PHE A 186 2.04 19.40 13.13
C PHE A 186 2.09 20.67 12.28
N LYS A 187 3.17 21.45 12.37
CA LYS A 187 3.32 22.64 11.52
C LYS A 187 3.81 22.21 10.14
N PRO A 188 3.07 22.56 9.06
CA PRO A 188 3.51 22.25 7.72
C PRO A 188 4.85 22.95 7.46
N LYS A 189 5.87 22.17 7.09
CA LYS A 189 7.17 22.71 6.69
C LYS A 189 7.15 22.94 5.17
N ARG A 190 7.64 24.10 4.76
CA ARG A 190 7.81 24.45 3.35
C ARG A 190 9.08 23.81 2.82
N LEU A 191 8.96 23.07 1.73
CA LEU A 191 10.03 22.45 0.98
C LEU A 191 10.08 23.13 -0.38
N LYS A 192 11.22 23.73 -0.72
CA LYS A 192 11.46 24.32 -2.03
C LYS A 192 12.17 23.29 -2.89
N LEU A 193 11.47 22.76 -3.89
CA LEU A 193 12.02 21.80 -4.85
C LEU A 193 12.43 22.55 -6.10
N SER A 194 13.73 22.55 -6.43
CA SER A 194 14.22 23.10 -7.69
C SER A 194 14.63 21.95 -8.61
N PRO A 195 14.31 22.01 -9.92
CA PRO A 195 14.72 20.98 -10.86
C PRO A 195 16.25 20.95 -10.93
N ALA A 196 16.92 19.80 -10.72
CA ALA A 196 18.38 19.77 -10.89
C ALA A 196 18.80 19.68 -12.35
N ILE A 197 17.90 19.25 -13.24
CA ILE A 197 18.15 19.18 -14.68
C ILE A 197 17.34 20.26 -15.39
N LYS A 198 17.98 21.00 -16.30
CA LYS A 198 17.30 21.92 -17.21
C LYS A 198 16.49 21.12 -18.22
N HIS A 199 15.17 21.11 -18.07
CA HIS A 199 14.25 20.46 -19.00
C HIS A 199 13.27 21.50 -19.57
N SER A 200 12.85 21.34 -20.83
CA SER A 200 11.92 22.25 -21.50
C SER A 200 10.56 22.34 -20.80
N LEU A 201 10.11 21.26 -20.17
CA LEU A 201 8.89 21.27 -19.33
C LEU A 201 9.01 22.14 -18.07
N PHE A 202 10.22 22.45 -17.63
CA PHE A 202 10.50 23.31 -16.48
C PHE A 202 11.03 24.68 -16.90
N GLU A 203 10.94 25.01 -18.20
CA GLU A 203 11.30 26.32 -18.69
C GLU A 203 10.35 27.34 -18.05
N ASN A 204 10.91 28.26 -17.25
CA ASN A 204 10.22 29.22 -16.37
C ASN A 204 9.73 28.70 -14.99
N ILE A 205 10.09 27.49 -14.59
CA ILE A 205 9.82 26.98 -13.23
C ILE A 205 11.13 27.01 -12.42
N GLU A 206 11.35 28.07 -11.65
CA GLU A 206 12.56 28.20 -10.80
C GLU A 206 12.52 27.27 -9.58
N ALA A 207 11.33 27.12 -9.00
CA ALA A 207 11.10 26.23 -7.87
C ALA A 207 9.61 25.91 -7.69
N LEU A 208 9.36 24.71 -7.19
CA LEU A 208 8.06 24.27 -6.71
C LEU A 208 8.03 24.37 -5.18
N ASP A 209 7.01 25.04 -4.66
CA ASP A 209 6.73 25.04 -3.23
C ASP A 209 5.89 23.82 -2.88
N ALA A 210 6.48 22.90 -2.12
CA ALA A 210 5.78 21.78 -1.52
C ALA A 210 5.61 22.04 -0.02
N TYR A 211 4.50 21.60 0.56
CA TYR A 211 4.26 21.63 2.00
C TYR A 211 4.15 20.20 2.48
N TYR A 212 4.89 19.85 3.54
CA TYR A 212 4.79 18.52 4.15
C TYR A 212 4.55 18.64 5.65
N LEU A 213 3.85 17.66 6.21
CA LEU A 213 3.70 17.49 7.65
C LEU A 213 4.78 16.51 8.15
N PRO A 214 5.73 16.95 8.99
CA PRO A 214 6.77 16.09 9.54
C PRO A 214 6.24 14.82 10.20
N MET A 215 5.07 14.88 10.84
CA MET A 215 4.43 13.71 11.46
C MET A 215 4.17 12.57 10.45
N LEU A 216 3.84 12.88 9.19
CA LEU A 216 3.58 11.87 8.15
C LEU A 216 4.88 11.22 7.62
N MET A 217 6.04 11.78 7.95
CA MET A 217 7.35 11.31 7.49
C MET A 217 8.09 10.48 8.56
N ARG A 218 7.51 10.29 9.77
CA ARG A 218 8.08 9.38 10.77
C ARG A 218 7.86 7.94 10.32
N SER A 219 8.90 7.32 9.75
CA SER A 219 8.98 5.87 9.63
C SER A 219 9.12 5.27 11.04
N HIS A 220 8.16 4.48 11.49
CA HIS A 220 8.40 3.62 12.63
C HIS A 220 9.39 2.53 12.19
N THR A 221 10.62 2.59 12.66
CA THR A 221 11.49 1.41 12.69
C THR A 221 10.84 0.45 13.67
N VAL A 222 10.30 -0.64 13.17
CA VAL A 222 9.99 -1.80 14.02
C VAL A 222 11.37 -2.34 14.41
N ASP A 223 11.67 -2.34 15.70
CA ASP A 223 12.81 -3.09 16.23
C ASP A 223 12.56 -4.57 15.89
N ASP A 224 13.27 -5.07 14.89
CA ASP A 224 13.39 -6.50 14.63
C ASP A 224 14.39 -7.09 15.64
N ASP A 225 13.98 -7.12 16.91
CA ASP A 225 14.63 -7.90 17.96
C ASP A 225 13.74 -9.12 18.24
N HIS A 226 13.79 -10.13 17.35
CA HIS A 226 13.45 -11.54 17.62
C HIS A 226 14.05 -12.48 16.56
#